data_AF-A0A538ETG6-F1
#
_entry.id   AF-A0A538ETG6-F1
#
_cell.length_a   1.000
_cell.length_b   1.000
_cell.length_c   1.000
_cell.angle_alpha   90.00
_cell.angle_beta   90.00
_cell.angle_gamma   90.00
#
_symmetry.space_group_name_H-M   'P 1'
#
loop_
_entity.id
_entity.type
_entity.pdbx_description
1 polymer ?
#
loop_
_entity_poly.entity_id
_entity_poly.type
_entity_poly.pdbx_seq_one_letter_code
_entity_poly.pdbx_strand_id
1 'polypeptide(L)' 'MAREFRTVGVVGLGTMGAGIVEVFARNGIAVHAVEISDTALERGRATLTGSTDR' A
#
# COMPACT_ATOMS: atom_id res chain seq x y z
N MET A 1 2.49 5.50 -26.02
CA MET A 1 2.17 6.52 -24.99
C MET A 1 1.62 5.79 -23.77
N ALA A 2 2.20 6.01 -22.59
CA ALA A 2 1.62 5.51 -21.34
C ALA A 2 0.58 6.51 -20.81
N ARG A 3 -0.47 6.02 -20.14
CA ARG A 3 -1.48 6.86 -19.49
C ARG A 3 -0.98 7.30 -18.11
N GLU A 4 -1.10 8.58 -17.81
CA GLU A 4 -0.78 9.11 -16.49
C GLU A 4 -1.85 8.71 -15.46
N PHE A 5 -1.41 8.37 -14.24
CA PHE A 5 -2.27 8.09 -13.10
C PHE A 5 -1.72 8.76 -11.86
N ARG A 6 -2.62 9.15 -10.95
CA ARG A 6 -2.27 9.85 -9.70
C ARG A 6 -2.62 9.03 -8.45
N THR A 7 -3.38 7.95 -8.63
CA THR A 7 -3.91 7.13 -7.54
C THR A 7 -3.88 5.67 -7.93
N VAL A 8 -3.51 4.81 -6.99
CA VAL A 8 -3.44 3.35 -7.16
C VAL A 8 -4.32 2.67 -6.11
N GLY A 9 -5.11 1.69 -6.53
CA GLY A 9 -5.82 0.79 -5.63
C GLY A 9 -5.02 -0.50 -5.42
N VAL A 10 -4.86 -0.94 -4.17
CA VAL A 10 -4.24 -2.22 -3.83
C VAL A 10 -5.23 -3.06 -3.02
N VAL A 11 -5.54 -4.26 -3.49
CA VAL A 11 -6.44 -5.21 -2.80
C VAL A 11 -5.59 -6.32 -2.20
N GLY A 12 -5.65 -6.45 -0.88
CA GLY A 12 -4.81 -7.32 -0.07
C GLY A 12 -3.63 -6.58 0.56
N LEU A 13 -3.43 -6.77 1.87
CA LEU A 13 -2.34 -6.19 2.67
C LEU A 13 -1.47 -7.27 3.34
N GLY A 14 -1.34 -8.42 2.68
CA GLY A 14 -0.27 -9.38 2.97
C GLY A 14 1.12 -8.85 2.58
N THR A 15 2.13 -9.72 2.60
CA THR A 15 3.53 -9.34 2.35
C THR A 15 3.73 -8.59 1.03
N MET A 16 3.18 -9.10 -0.07
CA MET A 16 3.32 -8.46 -1.38
C MET A 16 2.51 -7.17 -1.49
N GLY A 17 1.28 -7.15 -0.96
CA GLY A 17 0.40 -5.97 -0.98
C GLY A 17 1.02 -4.79 -0.25
N ALA A 18 1.56 -5.02 0.95
CA ALA A 18 2.29 -4.00 1.70
C ALA A 18 3.51 -3.48 0.90
N GLY A 19 4.30 -4.35 0.27
CA GLY A 19 5.42 -3.93 -0.56
C GLY A 19 5.00 -3.06 -1.77
N ILE A 20 3.89 -3.41 -2.43
CA ILE A 20 3.35 -2.63 -3.55
C ILE A 20 2.91 -1.25 -3.07
N VAL A 21 2.16 -1.17 -1.95
CA VAL A 21 1.74 0.09 -1.35
C VAL A 21 2.95 0.95 -0.98
N GLU A 22 3.96 0.35 -0.36
CA GLU A 22 5.19 1.04 0.04
C GLU A 22 5.90 1.68 -1.15
N VAL A 23 6.08 0.95 -2.25
CA VAL A 23 6.74 1.48 -3.44
C VAL A 23 5.98 2.69 -3.99
N PHE A 24 4.66 2.62 -4.14
CA PHE A 24 3.88 3.75 -4.65
C PHE A 24 3.85 4.94 -3.68
N ALA A 25 3.63 4.67 -2.39
CA ALA A 25 3.56 5.71 -1.36
C ALA A 25 4.89 6.48 -1.22
N ARG A 26 6.03 5.78 -1.23
CA ARG A 26 7.37 6.41 -1.21
C ARG A 26 7.65 7.27 -2.45
N ASN A 27 7.00 6.99 -3.57
CA ASN A 27 7.12 7.78 -4.80
C ASN A 27 6.06 8.90 -4.89
N GLY A 28 5.37 9.22 -3.79
CA GLY A 28 4.40 10.31 -3.72
C GLY A 28 3.08 10.03 -4.45
N ILE A 29 2.80 8.76 -4.79
CA ILE A 29 1.54 8.38 -5.43
C ILE A 29 0.52 8.02 -4.35
N ALA A 30 -0.70 8.55 -4.47
CA ALA A 30 -1.76 8.25 -3.53
C ALA A 30 -2.19 6.78 -3.67
N VAL A 31 -2.30 6.06 -2.54
CA VAL A 31 -2.69 4.65 -2.54
C VAL A 31 -3.92 4.44 -1.67
N HIS A 32 -4.92 3.74 -2.23
CA HIS A 32 -6.03 3.18 -1.47
C HIS A 32 -5.82 1.69 -1.31
N ALA A 33 -5.56 1.25 -0.08
CA ALA A 33 -5.41 -0.18 0.23
C ALA A 33 -6.70 -0.72 0.87
N VAL A 34 -7.11 -1.92 0.44
CA VAL A 34 -8.29 -2.62 0.98
C VAL A 34 -7.88 -4.04 1.36
N GLU A 35 -8.31 -4.49 2.51
CA GLU A 35 -8.09 -5.86 3.01
C GLU A 35 -9.38 -6.36 3.66
N ILE A 36 -9.70 -7.63 3.48
CA ILE A 36 -10.96 -8.22 3.97
C ILE A 36 -10.82 -8.67 5.43
N SER A 37 -9.62 -9.00 5.87
CA SER A 37 -9.35 -9.41 7.25
C SER A 37 -8.83 -8.23 8.07
N ASP A 38 -9.58 -7.84 9.11
CA ASP A 38 -9.15 -6.78 10.04
C ASP A 38 -7.76 -7.07 10.66
N THR A 39 -7.50 -8.33 11.01
CA THR A 39 -6.20 -8.75 11.54
C THR A 39 -5.07 -8.57 10.52
N ALA A 40 -5.32 -8.92 9.25
CA ALA A 40 -4.33 -8.73 8.19
C ALA A 40 -4.14 -7.25 7.84
N LEU A 41 -5.23 -6.48 7.88
CA LEU A 41 -5.24 -5.02 7.68
C LEU A 41 -4.34 -4.34 8.71
N GLU A 42 -4.51 -4.64 10.00
CA GLU A 42 -3.69 -4.06 11.06
C GLU A 42 -2.21 -4.44 10.95
N ARG A 43 -1.91 -5.71 10.63
CA ARG A 43 -0.54 -6.15 10.40
C ARG A 43 0.10 -5.45 9.21
N GLY A 44 -0.62 -5.35 8.10
CA GLY A 44 -0.15 -4.66 6.89
C GLY A 44 0.06 -3.18 7.16
N ARG A 45 -0.87 -2.53 7.86
CA ARG A 45 -0.76 -1.14 8.29
C ARG A 45 0.46 -0.90 9.16
N ALA A 46 0.70 -1.74 10.18
CA ALA A 46 1.89 -1.64 11.03
C ALA A 46 3.20 -1.81 10.25
N THR A 47 3.22 -2.73 9.28
CA THR A 47 4.37 -2.91 8.37
C THR A 47 4.63 -1.65 7.56
N LEU A 48 3.57 -1.05 7.01
CA LEU A 48 3.63 0.16 6.20
C LEU A 48 4.11 1.36 7.01
N THR A 49 3.51 1.69 8.17
CA THR A 49 4.01 2.80 9.01
C THR A 49 5.47 2.60 9.39
N GLY A 50 5.83 1.37 9.80
CA GLY A 50 7.21 1.05 10.12
C GLY A 50 8.19 1.19 8.95
N SER A 51 7.75 1.08 7.70
CA SER A 51 8.60 1.25 6.52
C SER A 51 8.58 2.67 5.98
N THR A 52 7.43 3.34 5.90
CA THR A 52 7.29 4.68 5.31
C THR A 52 7.71 5.81 6.23
N ASP A 53 7.73 5.61 7.55
CA ASP A 53 8.16 6.64 8.52
C ASP A 53 9.69 6.75 8.65
N ARG A 54 10.44 5.96 7.88
CA ARG A 54 11.91 5.95 7.79
C ARG A 54 12.39 6.66 6.54
#